data_AF-A0A2N5W4G7-F1
#
_entry.id   AF-A0A2N5W4G7-F1
#
_cell.length_a   1.000
_cell.length_b   1.000
_cell.length_c   1.000
_cell.angle_alpha   90.00
_cell.angle_beta   90.00
_cell.angle_gamma   90.00
#
_symmetry.space_group_name_H-M   'P 1'
#
loop_
_entity.id
_entity.type
_entity.pdbx_description
1 polymer ?
#
loop_
_entity_poly.entity_id
_entity_poly.type
_entity_poly.pdbx_seq_one_letter_code
_entity_poly.pdbx_strand_id
1 'polypeptide(L)'
;MRRTVQSIVGAIRSMSSRNQPPHRDSHATPRPDLVVILGTTGTGKSKLAIELASALSPNKTPEIINGDSMQVYKGLDLLTNKITTSETNSVPHHLMSFLDLDQDFTVERFRDDAIKKIAEIHQKGSLPIVVGGTGYYIQNLILPGRLSKDISPHEGISERIKKDIHATKSAHFSSILDEPSQILKRCQQNGFDDNLISRLESIPHDSLRLLFLLPHLPPFSSPKEFPPGFPCELLPLKYRPPQASPEEFCIGLHETLQAIDPVMAGRWHWRDLRKVRRSLEVALCTGKLMSQLVAEQDQIDKQAKASCEERVPYRTLVFWLYSETERLVPRLDARVDKMIENGLMDEVRDLKLMREKMTEGNPTRTDFSRGPFQAIGYREFESLVSTTEAESTSTQVTSKEVAEATELMKIATRQYAKSQVKWMKNKLLPEMNSRFGSTNTESPMMTYILDASKVEEWEPNVLNPAKTILSAFLNYGQLPSPKTISSIADSILSESETKKTRSLEELQLRVCEICTTEVQKPLLIEELRTPSPAAPPSPSHSGSVSPSI
;
A
#
# COMPACT_ATOMS: atom_id res chain seq x y z
N MET A 1 -8.28 -8.48 -21.74
CA MET A 1 -8.47 -7.79 -20.44
C MET A 1 -8.70 -6.27 -20.51
N ARG A 2 -8.23 -5.51 -21.53
CA ARG A 2 -8.63 -4.08 -21.73
C ARG A 2 -10.15 -3.86 -21.77
N ARG A 3 -10.89 -4.84 -22.31
CA ARG A 3 -12.35 -4.79 -22.42
C ARG A 3 -13.07 -4.94 -21.07
N THR A 4 -12.55 -5.63 -20.07
CA THR A 4 -13.35 -5.99 -18.88
C THR A 4 -13.55 -4.82 -17.92
N VAL A 5 -12.52 -3.99 -17.66
CA VAL A 5 -12.66 -2.81 -16.78
C VAL A 5 -13.42 -1.68 -17.47
N GLN A 6 -13.18 -1.44 -18.77
CA GLN A 6 -14.00 -0.50 -19.56
C GLN A 6 -15.44 -1.02 -19.75
N SER A 7 -15.65 -2.34 -19.84
CA SER A 7 -16.98 -2.95 -19.94
C SER A 7 -17.74 -2.93 -18.62
N ILE A 8 -17.08 -3.01 -17.46
CA ILE A 8 -17.75 -2.91 -16.16
C ILE A 8 -18.12 -1.44 -15.87
N VAL A 9 -17.20 -0.50 -16.13
CA VAL A 9 -17.49 0.95 -16.08
C VAL A 9 -18.56 1.33 -17.11
N GLY A 10 -18.57 0.68 -18.28
CA GLY A 10 -19.61 0.82 -19.31
C GLY A 10 -20.95 0.18 -18.94
N ALA A 11 -20.95 -0.95 -18.22
CA ALA A 11 -22.17 -1.62 -17.77
C ALA A 11 -22.87 -0.81 -16.66
N ILE A 12 -22.11 -0.20 -15.75
CA ILE A 12 -22.62 0.72 -14.70
C ILE A 12 -23.36 1.92 -15.32
N ARG A 13 -22.96 2.38 -16.53
CA ARG A 13 -23.60 3.50 -17.25
C ARG A 13 -24.98 3.16 -17.83
N SER A 14 -25.37 1.89 -17.92
CA SER A 14 -26.59 1.47 -18.65
C SER A 14 -27.84 1.23 -17.78
N MET A 15 -27.75 1.32 -16.44
CA MET A 15 -28.81 0.75 -15.56
C MET A 15 -29.48 1.70 -14.56
N SER A 16 -29.41 3.02 -14.75
CA SER A 16 -30.08 3.98 -13.86
C SER A 16 -31.34 4.59 -14.48
N SER A 17 -32.46 3.87 -14.35
CA SER A 17 -33.80 4.39 -14.67
C SER A 17 -34.80 3.85 -13.64
N ARG A 18 -34.92 4.56 -12.51
CA ARG A 18 -36.17 4.81 -11.77
C ARG A 18 -35.85 5.69 -10.53
N ASN A 19 -36.63 6.76 -10.39
CA ASN A 19 -36.62 7.84 -9.38
C ASN A 19 -35.50 8.89 -9.48
N GLN A 20 -35.78 9.97 -10.22
CA GLN A 20 -34.97 11.20 -10.29
C GLN A 20 -35.53 12.28 -9.34
N PRO A 21 -34.70 12.95 -8.52
CA PRO A 21 -35.01 14.23 -7.91
C PRO A 21 -34.68 15.40 -8.86
N PRO A 22 -35.22 16.62 -8.64
CA PRO A 22 -35.13 17.70 -9.61
C PRO A 22 -33.80 18.48 -9.53
N HIS A 23 -33.31 18.86 -10.71
CA HIS A 23 -32.28 19.87 -11.04
C HIS A 23 -30.80 19.63 -10.70
N ARG A 24 -30.05 19.12 -11.69
CA ARG A 24 -28.74 19.62 -12.20
C ARG A 24 -28.37 18.88 -13.50
N ASP A 25 -27.48 19.46 -14.30
CA ASP A 25 -27.21 19.24 -15.74
C ASP A 25 -27.34 17.82 -16.34
N SER A 26 -27.87 17.80 -17.55
CA SER A 26 -28.59 16.70 -18.21
C SER A 26 -27.77 15.61 -18.93
N HIS A 27 -26.53 15.30 -18.54
CA HIS A 27 -25.77 14.26 -19.27
C HIS A 27 -24.89 13.28 -18.47
N ALA A 28 -24.88 13.29 -17.13
CA ALA A 28 -24.13 12.30 -16.35
C ALA A 28 -25.03 11.54 -15.36
N THR A 29 -25.07 10.22 -15.47
CA THR A 29 -25.68 9.35 -14.44
C THR A 29 -24.99 9.57 -13.09
N PRO A 30 -25.74 9.68 -11.97
CA PRO A 30 -25.14 9.88 -10.65
C PRO A 30 -24.21 8.72 -10.28
N ARG A 31 -23.04 9.06 -9.70
CA ARG A 31 -22.06 8.07 -9.24
C ARG A 31 -22.67 7.24 -8.10
N PRO A 32 -22.44 5.91 -8.05
CA PRO A 32 -22.98 5.09 -6.98
C PRO A 32 -22.30 5.41 -5.63
N ASP A 33 -23.08 5.36 -4.55
CA ASP A 33 -22.64 5.72 -3.20
C ASP A 33 -21.75 4.65 -2.55
N LEU A 34 -20.67 5.06 -1.90
CA LEU A 34 -19.77 4.20 -1.13
C LEU A 34 -19.47 4.85 0.22
N VAL A 35 -19.56 4.09 1.31
CA VAL A 35 -19.09 4.54 2.63
C VAL A 35 -17.80 3.83 2.97
N VAL A 36 -16.86 4.56 3.56
CA VAL A 36 -15.55 4.05 3.97
C VAL A 36 -15.30 4.45 5.42
N ILE A 37 -14.91 3.47 6.25
CA ILE A 37 -14.56 3.68 7.66
C ILE A 37 -13.10 3.29 7.87
N LEU A 38 -12.28 4.31 8.14
CA LEU A 38 -10.84 4.25 8.37
C LEU A 38 -10.51 4.61 9.82
N GLY A 39 -9.31 4.24 10.25
CA GLY A 39 -8.83 4.52 11.61
C GLY A 39 -7.81 3.51 12.09
N THR A 40 -7.10 3.85 13.16
CA THR A 40 -6.11 2.95 13.75
C THR A 40 -6.77 1.71 14.33
N THR A 41 -6.01 0.64 14.58
CA THR A 41 -6.49 -0.44 15.45
C THR A 41 -6.92 0.11 16.82
N GLY A 42 -7.92 -0.49 17.46
CA GLY A 42 -8.43 -0.06 18.78
C GLY A 42 -9.38 1.16 18.81
N THR A 43 -9.71 1.78 17.67
CA THR A 43 -10.61 2.97 17.62
C THR A 43 -12.10 2.66 17.48
N GLY A 44 -12.50 1.40 17.33
CA GLY A 44 -13.92 1.02 17.22
C GLY A 44 -14.50 1.06 15.80
N LYS A 45 -13.68 0.95 14.75
CA LYS A 45 -14.15 0.93 13.34
C LYS A 45 -15.29 -0.06 13.06
N SER A 46 -15.13 -1.31 13.49
CA SER A 46 -16.14 -2.34 13.28
C SER A 46 -17.41 -2.04 14.06
N LYS A 47 -17.30 -1.54 15.31
CA LYS A 47 -18.43 -1.08 16.12
C LYS A 47 -19.25 -0.02 15.38
N LEU A 48 -18.59 1.04 14.87
CA LEU A 48 -19.27 2.09 14.11
C LEU A 48 -19.97 1.52 12.86
N ALA A 49 -19.31 0.61 12.13
CA ALA A 49 -19.90 0.00 10.94
C ALA A 49 -21.21 -0.74 11.24
N ILE A 50 -21.25 -1.53 12.31
CA ILE A 50 -22.45 -2.25 12.75
C ILE A 50 -23.54 -1.29 13.24
N GLU A 51 -23.18 -0.27 14.01
CA GLU A 51 -24.14 0.71 14.52
C GLU A 51 -24.76 1.55 13.40
N LEU A 52 -23.98 1.93 12.38
CA LEU A 52 -24.49 2.58 11.18
C LEU A 52 -25.36 1.64 10.34
N ALA A 53 -24.95 0.37 10.19
CA ALA A 53 -25.73 -0.63 9.47
C ALA A 53 -27.10 -0.86 10.12
N SER A 54 -27.11 -0.96 11.45
CA SER A 54 -28.32 -1.13 12.26
C SER A 54 -29.23 0.10 12.17
N ALA A 55 -28.66 1.31 12.17
CA ALA A 55 -29.43 2.56 12.10
C ALA A 55 -30.10 2.81 10.73
N LEU A 56 -29.59 2.20 9.65
CA LEU A 56 -30.17 2.32 8.30
C LEU A 56 -31.28 1.31 8.01
N SER A 57 -31.36 0.23 8.79
CA SER A 57 -32.41 -0.79 8.64
C SER A 57 -33.75 -0.24 9.14
N PRO A 58 -34.88 -0.38 8.40
CA PRO A 58 -35.11 -1.26 7.24
C PRO A 58 -34.96 -0.58 5.86
N ASN A 59 -34.64 0.72 5.80
CA ASN A 59 -34.70 1.51 4.56
C ASN A 59 -33.61 1.16 3.54
N LYS A 60 -32.48 0.63 4.01
CA LYS A 60 -31.37 0.12 3.19
C LYS A 60 -30.72 -1.01 3.96
N THR A 61 -30.27 -2.07 3.29
CA THR A 61 -29.52 -3.18 3.91
C THR A 61 -28.03 -2.98 3.64
N PRO A 62 -27.24 -2.47 4.60
CA PRO A 62 -25.83 -2.22 4.36
C PRO A 62 -25.05 -3.53 4.45
N GLU A 63 -24.06 -3.68 3.58
CA GLU A 63 -23.16 -4.85 3.58
C GLU A 63 -21.73 -4.35 3.79
N ILE A 64 -20.99 -4.99 4.69
CA ILE A 64 -19.62 -4.58 5.05
C ILE A 64 -18.61 -5.29 4.16
N ILE A 65 -17.60 -4.57 3.69
CA ILE A 65 -16.45 -5.11 2.96
C ILE A 65 -15.20 -4.86 3.80
N ASN A 66 -14.53 -5.93 4.23
CA ASN A 66 -13.29 -5.83 4.98
C ASN A 66 -12.17 -5.24 4.11
N GLY A 67 -11.50 -4.20 4.62
CA GLY A 67 -10.34 -3.53 4.03
C GLY A 67 -9.07 -3.68 4.87
N ASP A 68 -8.98 -4.71 5.73
CA ASP A 68 -7.78 -5.09 6.46
C ASP A 68 -7.09 -6.29 5.77
N SER A 69 -5.78 -6.16 5.52
CA SER A 69 -4.99 -7.14 4.79
C SER A 69 -4.79 -8.46 5.53
N MET A 70 -4.92 -8.49 6.85
CA MET A 70 -4.73 -9.70 7.66
C MET A 70 -6.06 -10.41 7.95
N GLN A 71 -7.18 -9.69 8.01
CA GLN A 71 -8.49 -10.29 8.32
C GLN A 71 -9.08 -11.13 7.17
N VAL A 72 -8.42 -11.16 6.01
CA VAL A 72 -8.84 -11.96 4.85
C VAL A 72 -8.63 -13.46 5.05
N TYR A 73 -7.67 -13.84 5.91
CA TYR A 73 -7.29 -15.23 6.15
C TYR A 73 -8.30 -15.97 7.03
N LYS A 74 -8.59 -17.22 6.68
CA LYS A 74 -9.38 -18.16 7.50
C LYS A 74 -8.63 -18.52 8.77
N GLY A 75 -9.36 -18.68 9.88
CA GLY A 75 -8.75 -18.80 11.21
C GLY A 75 -7.94 -17.54 11.56
N LEU A 76 -7.11 -17.58 12.61
CA LEU A 76 -6.39 -16.38 13.08
C LEU A 76 -7.33 -15.25 13.54
N ASP A 77 -8.46 -15.58 14.15
CA ASP A 77 -9.50 -14.62 14.52
C ASP A 77 -9.04 -13.72 15.66
N LEU A 78 -8.32 -14.27 16.65
CA LEU A 78 -7.72 -13.51 17.74
C LEU A 78 -6.57 -12.67 17.21
N LEU A 79 -5.58 -13.30 16.56
CA LEU A 79 -4.35 -12.67 16.05
C LEU A 79 -4.65 -11.48 15.13
N THR A 80 -5.66 -11.60 14.28
CA THR A 80 -6.08 -10.53 13.35
C THR A 80 -7.24 -9.68 13.87
N ASN A 81 -7.71 -9.96 15.09
CA ASN A 81 -8.81 -9.31 15.79
C ASN A 81 -10.02 -9.12 14.88
N LYS A 82 -10.54 -10.22 14.37
CA LYS A 82 -11.78 -10.22 13.60
C LYS A 82 -12.94 -9.90 14.53
N ILE A 83 -13.96 -9.27 13.96
CA ILE A 83 -15.24 -9.12 14.64
C ILE A 83 -15.87 -10.51 14.79
N THR A 84 -16.38 -10.83 15.97
CA THR A 84 -17.01 -12.13 16.22
C THR A 84 -18.38 -12.21 15.54
N THR A 85 -18.85 -13.42 15.23
CA THR A 85 -20.15 -13.62 14.57
C THR A 85 -21.31 -13.02 15.37
N SER A 86 -21.27 -13.05 16.70
CA SER A 86 -22.28 -12.40 17.56
C SER A 86 -22.25 -10.87 17.43
N GLU A 87 -21.07 -10.27 17.39
CA GLU A 87 -20.89 -8.82 17.25
C GLU A 87 -21.28 -8.30 15.86
N THR A 88 -21.25 -9.14 14.82
CA THR A 88 -21.69 -8.73 13.47
C THR A 88 -23.17 -8.34 13.41
N ASN A 89 -23.97 -8.73 14.42
CA ASN A 89 -25.41 -8.45 14.48
C ASN A 89 -26.16 -8.79 13.17
N SER A 90 -25.80 -9.93 12.55
CA SER A 90 -26.34 -10.40 11.26
C SER A 90 -26.05 -9.52 10.04
N VAL A 91 -25.18 -8.52 10.15
CA VAL A 91 -24.74 -7.70 9.01
C VAL A 91 -23.77 -8.52 8.15
N PRO A 92 -24.02 -8.69 6.83
CA PRO A 92 -23.11 -9.43 5.96
C PRO A 92 -21.72 -8.79 5.89
N HIS A 93 -20.68 -9.62 6.01
CA HIS A 93 -19.27 -9.22 5.85
C HIS A 93 -18.64 -9.96 4.67
N HIS A 94 -18.02 -9.20 3.77
CA HIS A 94 -17.31 -9.69 2.59
C HIS A 94 -15.81 -9.50 2.74
N LEU A 95 -15.03 -10.32 2.01
CA LEU A 95 -13.56 -10.29 2.02
C LEU A 95 -12.94 -10.47 3.42
N MET A 96 -13.63 -11.17 4.31
CA MET A 96 -13.16 -11.55 5.65
C MET A 96 -13.19 -13.08 5.75
N SER A 97 -12.15 -13.67 6.33
CA SER A 97 -12.04 -15.13 6.54
C SER A 97 -12.36 -15.98 5.30
N PHE A 98 -11.89 -15.59 4.12
CA PHE A 98 -12.18 -16.30 2.86
C PHE A 98 -10.94 -16.91 2.20
N LEU A 99 -9.76 -16.48 2.61
CA LEU A 99 -8.49 -16.86 2.01
C LEU A 99 -7.77 -17.93 2.85
N ASP A 100 -7.25 -18.96 2.21
CA ASP A 100 -6.43 -19.97 2.89
C ASP A 100 -5.04 -19.40 3.23
N LEU A 101 -4.39 -19.97 4.24
CA LEU A 101 -3.12 -19.46 4.79
C LEU A 101 -1.93 -19.59 3.82
N ASP A 102 -2.02 -20.45 2.82
CA ASP A 102 -1.00 -20.68 1.78
C ASP A 102 -1.09 -19.71 0.60
N GLN A 103 -2.11 -18.86 0.57
CA GLN A 103 -2.34 -17.93 -0.52
C GLN A 103 -1.87 -16.51 -0.17
N ASP A 104 -1.38 -15.79 -1.17
CA ASP A 104 -1.09 -14.36 -1.02
C ASP A 104 -2.29 -13.48 -1.38
N PHE A 105 -2.40 -12.36 -0.67
CA PHE A 105 -3.39 -11.33 -0.94
C PHE A 105 -2.72 -9.98 -1.20
N THR A 106 -2.73 -9.53 -2.46
CA THR A 106 -2.12 -8.27 -2.87
C THR A 106 -3.13 -7.12 -2.93
N VAL A 107 -2.62 -5.90 -3.05
CA VAL A 107 -3.44 -4.69 -3.21
C VAL A 107 -4.26 -4.71 -4.51
N GLU A 108 -3.72 -5.28 -5.61
CA GLU A 108 -4.42 -5.43 -6.87
C GLU A 108 -5.60 -6.39 -6.73
N ARG A 109 -5.36 -7.56 -6.09
CA ARG A 109 -6.41 -8.55 -5.84
C ARG A 109 -7.50 -7.98 -4.94
N PHE A 110 -7.12 -7.30 -3.85
CA PHE A 110 -8.08 -6.59 -3.00
C PHE A 110 -8.94 -5.60 -3.79
N ARG A 111 -8.31 -4.73 -4.60
CA ARG A 111 -9.03 -3.74 -5.40
C ARG A 111 -10.05 -4.41 -6.32
N ASP A 112 -9.64 -5.45 -7.04
CA ASP A 112 -10.49 -6.10 -8.03
C ASP A 112 -11.65 -6.86 -7.37
N ASP A 113 -11.36 -7.58 -6.28
CA ASP A 113 -12.37 -8.30 -5.48
C ASP A 113 -13.34 -7.33 -4.80
N ALA A 114 -12.86 -6.21 -4.25
CA ALA A 114 -13.68 -5.18 -3.62
C ALA A 114 -14.57 -4.45 -4.65
N ILE A 115 -14.05 -4.10 -5.83
CA ILE A 115 -14.86 -3.51 -6.91
C ILE A 115 -16.00 -4.46 -7.31
N LYS A 116 -15.69 -5.76 -7.45
CA LYS A 116 -16.70 -6.77 -7.75
C LYS A 116 -17.78 -6.83 -6.67
N LYS A 117 -17.40 -6.87 -5.40
CA LYS A 117 -18.34 -6.92 -4.28
C LYS A 117 -19.19 -5.65 -4.16
N ILE A 118 -18.59 -4.47 -4.36
CA ILE A 118 -19.30 -3.19 -4.40
C ILE A 118 -20.39 -3.23 -5.48
N ALA A 119 -20.04 -3.68 -6.69
CA ALA A 119 -21.00 -3.78 -7.79
C ALA A 119 -22.14 -4.76 -7.48
N GLU A 120 -21.85 -5.93 -6.90
CA GLU A 120 -22.86 -6.90 -6.48
C GLU A 120 -23.81 -6.33 -5.41
N ILE A 121 -23.28 -5.59 -4.43
CA ILE A 121 -24.06 -4.94 -3.37
C ILE A 121 -24.96 -3.85 -3.96
N HIS A 122 -24.42 -3.01 -4.85
CA HIS A 122 -25.22 -1.99 -5.53
C HIS A 122 -26.33 -2.59 -6.41
N GLN A 123 -26.08 -3.71 -7.08
CA GLN A 123 -27.10 -4.42 -7.88
C GLN A 123 -28.29 -4.90 -7.04
N LYS A 124 -28.08 -5.17 -5.74
CA LYS A 124 -29.16 -5.49 -4.81
C LYS A 124 -29.91 -4.26 -4.27
N GLY A 125 -29.48 -3.04 -4.62
CA GLY A 125 -29.98 -1.79 -4.03
C GLY A 125 -29.41 -1.49 -2.62
N SER A 126 -28.42 -2.25 -2.18
CA SER A 126 -27.80 -2.17 -0.86
C SER A 126 -26.68 -1.12 -0.79
N LEU A 127 -26.24 -0.78 0.43
CA LEU A 127 -25.14 0.17 0.65
C LEU A 127 -23.84 -0.57 1.00
N PRO A 128 -22.78 -0.48 0.18
CA PRO A 128 -21.49 -1.02 0.55
C PRO A 128 -20.78 -0.09 1.55
N ILE A 129 -20.30 -0.69 2.65
CA ILE A 129 -19.48 -0.02 3.66
C ILE A 129 -18.11 -0.71 3.74
N VAL A 130 -17.05 -0.05 3.28
CA VAL A 130 -15.68 -0.59 3.37
C VAL A 130 -15.09 -0.22 4.73
N VAL A 131 -14.59 -1.19 5.49
CA VAL A 131 -14.08 -0.98 6.85
C VAL A 131 -12.69 -1.59 6.97
N GLY A 132 -11.67 -0.83 7.36
CA GLY A 132 -10.33 -1.40 7.44
C GLY A 132 -9.23 -0.50 7.99
N GLY A 133 -8.14 -1.12 8.42
CA GLY A 133 -6.92 -0.45 8.86
C GLY A 133 -5.84 -0.31 7.77
N THR A 134 -5.96 -1.04 6.66
CA THR A 134 -4.96 -1.02 5.59
C THR A 134 -5.23 0.13 4.63
N GLY A 135 -4.85 1.34 5.03
CA GLY A 135 -5.08 2.57 4.26
C GLY A 135 -4.61 2.48 2.81
N TYR A 136 -3.49 1.80 2.55
CA TYR A 136 -2.97 1.58 1.20
C TYR A 136 -3.95 0.82 0.29
N TYR A 137 -4.69 -0.16 0.82
CA TYR A 137 -5.68 -0.93 0.07
C TYR A 137 -6.88 -0.04 -0.29
N ILE A 138 -7.40 0.65 0.71
CA ILE A 138 -8.55 1.55 0.56
C ILE A 138 -8.23 2.72 -0.38
N GLN A 139 -7.02 3.29 -0.32
CA GLN A 139 -6.58 4.33 -1.26
C GLN A 139 -6.70 3.86 -2.71
N ASN A 140 -6.20 2.66 -3.02
CA ASN A 140 -6.20 2.16 -4.40
C ASN A 140 -7.57 1.71 -4.88
N LEU A 141 -8.53 1.54 -3.96
CA LEU A 141 -9.94 1.32 -4.27
C LEU A 141 -10.66 2.63 -4.62
N ILE A 142 -10.47 3.68 -3.82
CA ILE A 142 -11.21 4.94 -3.97
C ILE A 142 -10.52 5.96 -4.89
N LEU A 143 -9.21 5.83 -5.08
CA LEU A 143 -8.38 6.61 -6.02
C LEU A 143 -7.70 5.68 -7.04
N PRO A 144 -8.45 5.08 -7.97
CA PRO A 144 -7.90 4.12 -8.93
C PRO A 144 -6.94 4.80 -9.92
N GLY A 145 -5.95 4.03 -10.39
CA GLY A 145 -5.00 4.48 -11.42
C GLY A 145 -3.55 4.58 -10.95
N ARG A 146 -3.29 4.45 -9.65
CA ARG A 146 -1.92 4.51 -9.08
C ARG A 146 -1.18 3.19 -9.01
N LEU A 147 -1.83 2.07 -9.33
CA LEU A 147 -1.19 0.77 -9.48
C LEU A 147 -0.84 0.51 -10.95
N SER A 148 0.41 0.16 -11.21
CA SER A 148 0.82 -0.36 -12.52
C SER A 148 0.09 -1.68 -12.77
N LYS A 149 -0.77 -1.72 -13.78
CA LYS A 149 -1.66 -2.87 -14.07
C LYS A 149 -0.91 -4.14 -14.52
N ASP A 150 0.36 -4.00 -14.89
CA ASP A 150 1.11 -5.04 -15.62
C ASP A 150 2.13 -5.80 -14.76
N ILE A 151 2.06 -5.70 -13.43
CA ILE A 151 3.12 -6.27 -12.57
C ILE A 151 2.53 -7.05 -11.39
N SER A 152 1.86 -8.16 -11.70
CA SER A 152 1.57 -9.20 -10.71
C SER A 152 2.88 -9.85 -10.26
N PRO A 153 3.27 -9.83 -8.97
CA PRO A 153 4.62 -10.21 -8.55
C PRO A 153 5.00 -11.69 -8.78
N HIS A 154 4.05 -12.60 -9.04
CA HIS A 154 4.34 -14.05 -9.08
C HIS A 154 3.90 -14.80 -10.35
N GLU A 155 2.82 -14.40 -11.02
CA GLU A 155 2.36 -15.15 -12.22
C GLU A 155 2.79 -14.48 -13.54
N GLY A 156 2.58 -13.17 -13.68
CA GLY A 156 2.91 -12.44 -14.92
C GLY A 156 4.39 -12.13 -15.13
N ILE A 157 5.14 -11.80 -14.07
CA ILE A 157 6.61 -11.61 -14.13
C ILE A 157 7.25 -12.91 -14.61
N SER A 158 6.80 -14.02 -14.04
CA SER A 158 7.22 -15.36 -14.40
C SER A 158 6.91 -15.64 -15.87
N GLU A 159 5.70 -15.50 -16.40
CA GLU A 159 5.46 -15.95 -17.80
C GLU A 159 6.08 -15.09 -18.90
N ARG A 160 6.10 -13.76 -18.79
CA ARG A 160 6.71 -12.87 -19.81
C ARG A 160 8.23 -12.98 -19.80
N ILE A 161 8.83 -12.89 -18.62
CA ILE A 161 10.27 -13.12 -18.46
C ILE A 161 10.58 -14.60 -18.75
N LYS A 162 9.67 -15.57 -18.50
CA LYS A 162 9.91 -16.99 -18.80
C LYS A 162 9.90 -17.31 -20.28
N LYS A 163 9.03 -16.66 -21.04
CA LYS A 163 8.99 -16.83 -22.49
C LYS A 163 10.14 -16.09 -23.19
N ASP A 164 10.51 -14.89 -22.71
CA ASP A 164 11.39 -14.01 -23.48
C ASP A 164 12.84 -13.96 -22.94
N ILE A 165 13.06 -14.33 -21.67
CA ILE A 165 14.36 -14.29 -20.98
C ILE A 165 14.75 -15.66 -20.37
N HIS A 166 13.80 -16.49 -19.91
CA HIS A 166 14.09 -17.82 -19.35
C HIS A 166 14.20 -18.95 -20.39
N ALA A 167 15.35 -19.03 -21.05
CA ALA A 167 15.94 -20.35 -21.31
C ALA A 167 16.61 -20.91 -20.03
N THR A 168 16.05 -20.74 -18.82
CA THR A 168 16.72 -21.09 -17.53
C THR A 168 16.64 -22.58 -17.14
N LYS A 169 16.60 -23.48 -18.12
CA LYS A 169 17.06 -24.87 -17.92
C LYS A 169 18.14 -25.27 -18.92
N SER A 170 18.63 -24.31 -19.70
CA SER A 170 19.74 -24.52 -20.62
C SER A 170 21.01 -23.92 -20.02
N ALA A 171 22.14 -24.60 -20.18
CA ALA A 171 23.48 -24.07 -19.89
C ALA A 171 23.75 -22.70 -20.55
N HIS A 172 22.92 -22.29 -21.52
CA HIS A 172 23.00 -21.01 -22.22
C HIS A 172 22.58 -19.75 -21.42
N PHE A 173 21.82 -19.83 -20.32
CA PHE A 173 21.35 -18.60 -19.67
C PHE A 173 22.49 -17.75 -19.06
N SER A 174 23.49 -18.39 -18.46
CA SER A 174 24.69 -17.68 -18.01
C SER A 174 25.39 -16.98 -19.18
N SER A 175 25.53 -17.67 -20.32
CA SER A 175 26.21 -17.13 -21.51
C SER A 175 25.51 -15.91 -22.12
N ILE A 176 24.18 -15.80 -21.99
CA ILE A 176 23.42 -14.63 -22.47
C ILE A 176 23.67 -13.41 -21.58
N LEU A 177 23.85 -13.63 -20.27
CA LEU A 177 24.18 -12.57 -19.31
C LEU A 177 25.66 -12.14 -19.35
N ASP A 178 26.48 -12.82 -20.14
CA ASP A 178 27.89 -12.51 -20.33
C ASP A 178 28.13 -11.57 -21.55
N GLU A 179 27.14 -11.43 -22.45
CA GLU A 179 27.22 -10.53 -23.62
C GLU A 179 26.19 -9.38 -23.57
N PRO A 180 26.59 -8.15 -23.17
CA PRO A 180 25.66 -7.03 -23.05
C PRO A 180 24.97 -6.62 -24.36
N SER A 181 25.62 -6.81 -25.51
CA SER A 181 25.04 -6.51 -26.83
C SER A 181 23.81 -7.38 -27.15
N GLN A 182 23.81 -8.65 -26.71
CA GLN A 182 22.67 -9.55 -26.91
C GLN A 182 21.48 -9.16 -26.04
N ILE A 183 21.75 -8.73 -24.80
CA ILE A 183 20.73 -8.26 -23.86
C ILE A 183 20.01 -7.04 -24.44
N LEU A 184 20.75 -6.03 -24.89
CA LEU A 184 20.21 -4.78 -25.42
C LEU A 184 19.37 -5.01 -26.69
N LYS A 185 19.85 -5.87 -27.60
CA LYS A 185 19.10 -6.25 -28.80
C LYS A 185 17.76 -6.89 -28.46
N ARG A 186 17.69 -7.71 -27.41
CA ARG A 186 16.43 -8.31 -26.94
C ARG A 186 15.52 -7.27 -26.29
N CYS A 187 16.05 -6.32 -25.53
CA CYS A 187 15.26 -5.21 -24.98
C CYS A 187 14.59 -4.40 -26.10
N GLN A 188 15.32 -4.07 -27.17
CA GLN A 188 14.77 -3.42 -28.36
C GLN A 188 13.66 -4.26 -29.02
N GLN A 189 13.89 -5.55 -29.21
CA GLN A 189 12.89 -6.46 -29.79
C GLN A 189 11.61 -6.58 -28.94
N ASN A 190 11.74 -6.44 -27.62
CA ASN A 190 10.64 -6.49 -26.67
C ASN A 190 9.96 -5.13 -26.43
N GLY A 191 10.33 -4.10 -27.21
CA GLY A 191 9.68 -2.79 -27.18
C GLY A 191 9.96 -1.98 -25.92
N PHE A 192 11.16 -2.12 -25.35
CA PHE A 192 11.62 -1.22 -24.28
C PHE A 192 11.73 0.20 -24.84
N ASP A 193 11.45 1.20 -24.00
CA ASP A 193 11.56 2.61 -24.38
C ASP A 193 13.01 2.97 -24.73
N ASP A 194 13.21 3.80 -25.76
CA ASP A 194 14.55 4.18 -26.23
C ASP A 194 15.39 4.86 -25.14
N ASN A 195 14.76 5.60 -24.23
CA ASN A 195 15.45 6.21 -23.09
C ASN A 195 15.95 5.14 -22.12
N LEU A 196 15.13 4.11 -21.84
CA LEU A 196 15.56 2.99 -21.00
C LEU A 196 16.71 2.22 -21.66
N ILE A 197 16.65 1.98 -22.98
CA ILE A 197 17.71 1.27 -23.71
C ILE A 197 19.03 2.07 -23.65
N SER A 198 18.99 3.38 -23.92
CA SER A 198 20.17 4.24 -23.82
C SER A 198 20.78 4.25 -22.41
N ARG A 199 19.94 4.17 -21.36
CA ARG A 199 20.41 4.01 -19.99
C ARG A 199 21.10 2.67 -19.79
N LEU A 200 20.48 1.56 -20.23
CA LEU A 200 21.05 0.22 -20.12
C LEU A 200 22.38 0.06 -20.89
N GLU A 201 22.59 0.80 -21.98
CA GLU A 201 23.87 0.86 -22.70
C GLU A 201 25.00 1.49 -21.88
N SER A 202 24.65 2.42 -20.99
CA SER A 202 25.62 3.21 -20.21
C SER A 202 26.00 2.60 -18.85
N ILE A 203 25.27 1.59 -18.38
CA ILE A 203 25.50 1.03 -17.04
C ILE A 203 26.63 -0.01 -17.02
N PRO A 204 27.32 -0.20 -15.87
CA PRO A 204 28.32 -1.26 -15.73
C PRO A 204 27.73 -2.65 -16.01
N HIS A 205 28.54 -3.53 -16.62
CA HIS A 205 28.13 -4.89 -16.96
C HIS A 205 27.58 -5.67 -15.75
N ASP A 206 28.21 -5.54 -14.58
CA ASP A 206 27.74 -6.20 -13.37
C ASP A 206 26.36 -5.71 -12.90
N SER A 207 26.05 -4.43 -13.12
CA SER A 207 24.74 -3.85 -12.81
C SER A 207 23.69 -4.34 -13.80
N LEU A 208 24.05 -4.46 -15.09
CA LEU A 208 23.20 -5.07 -16.11
C LEU A 208 22.90 -6.54 -15.74
N ARG A 209 23.92 -7.33 -15.41
CA ARG A 209 23.77 -8.72 -14.97
C ARG A 209 22.87 -8.81 -13.73
N LEU A 210 23.11 -7.96 -12.74
CA LEU A 210 22.32 -7.92 -11.50
C LEU A 210 20.84 -7.59 -11.77
N LEU A 211 20.57 -6.63 -12.66
CA LEU A 211 19.21 -6.28 -13.08
C LEU A 211 18.48 -7.49 -13.68
N PHE A 212 19.08 -8.16 -14.64
CA PHE A 212 18.43 -9.28 -15.33
C PHE A 212 18.36 -10.57 -14.49
N LEU A 213 19.17 -10.69 -13.44
CA LEU A 213 19.04 -11.74 -12.43
C LEU A 213 17.89 -11.48 -11.44
N LEU A 214 17.47 -10.22 -11.27
CA LEU A 214 16.48 -9.80 -10.26
C LEU A 214 15.21 -10.66 -10.22
N PRO A 215 14.57 -11.02 -11.34
CA PRO A 215 13.37 -11.86 -11.33
C PRO A 215 13.58 -13.27 -10.76
N HIS A 216 14.82 -13.76 -10.75
CA HIS A 216 15.20 -15.08 -10.24
C HIS A 216 15.69 -15.03 -8.79
N LEU A 217 16.06 -13.85 -8.32
CA LEU A 217 16.41 -13.66 -6.92
C LEU A 217 15.16 -13.83 -6.05
N PRO A 218 15.25 -14.51 -4.90
CA PRO A 218 14.14 -14.63 -3.98
C PRO A 218 13.63 -13.23 -3.58
N PRO A 219 12.37 -13.09 -3.19
CA PRO A 219 11.86 -11.83 -2.65
C PRO A 219 12.41 -11.66 -1.22
N PHE A 220 13.66 -11.24 -1.07
CA PHE A 220 14.21 -10.87 0.24
C PHE A 220 13.73 -9.47 0.62
N SER A 221 13.45 -9.29 1.91
CA SER A 221 12.93 -8.03 2.46
C SER A 221 13.86 -7.37 3.48
N SER A 222 14.92 -8.05 3.90
CA SER A 222 15.84 -7.54 4.92
C SER A 222 17.29 -7.60 4.46
N PRO A 223 18.11 -6.63 4.86
CA PRO A 223 19.54 -6.54 4.53
C PRO A 223 20.41 -7.43 5.42
N LYS A 224 19.83 -8.26 6.29
CA LYS A 224 20.59 -8.92 7.36
C LYS A 224 21.35 -10.15 6.86
N GLU A 225 20.71 -11.02 6.07
CA GLU A 225 21.30 -12.29 5.61
C GLU A 225 20.71 -12.75 4.27
N PHE A 226 21.51 -13.46 3.46
CA PHE A 226 20.99 -14.22 2.32
C PHE A 226 20.23 -15.45 2.84
N PRO A 227 19.08 -15.82 2.25
CA PRO A 227 18.39 -17.06 2.62
C PRO A 227 19.33 -18.28 2.48
N PRO A 228 19.23 -19.29 3.35
CA PRO A 228 19.98 -20.53 3.17
C PRO A 228 19.66 -21.12 1.78
N GLY A 229 20.62 -21.76 1.11
CA GLY A 229 20.41 -22.33 -0.23
C GLY A 229 20.20 -21.32 -1.38
N PHE A 230 20.33 -20.02 -1.14
CA PHE A 230 20.36 -19.02 -2.21
C PHE A 230 21.56 -19.30 -3.14
N PRO A 231 21.36 -19.42 -4.48
CA PRO A 231 22.43 -19.72 -5.42
C PRO A 231 23.31 -18.48 -5.62
N CYS A 232 24.15 -18.18 -4.63
CA CYS A 232 25.13 -17.10 -4.66
C CYS A 232 26.01 -17.15 -5.92
N GLU A 233 26.19 -18.34 -6.48
CA GLU A 233 26.86 -18.57 -7.75
C GLU A 233 26.28 -17.77 -8.93
N LEU A 234 25.02 -17.38 -8.89
CA LEU A 234 24.45 -16.56 -9.96
C LEU A 234 24.85 -15.08 -9.84
N LEU A 235 25.19 -14.61 -8.63
CA LEU A 235 25.57 -13.22 -8.40
C LEU A 235 26.89 -12.88 -9.11
N PRO A 236 27.04 -11.62 -9.58
CA PRO A 236 28.35 -11.08 -9.96
C PRO A 236 29.38 -11.34 -8.86
N LEU A 237 30.64 -11.57 -9.24
CA LEU A 237 31.71 -11.96 -8.30
C LEU A 237 31.83 -10.99 -7.11
N LYS A 238 31.70 -9.69 -7.36
CA LYS A 238 31.73 -8.64 -6.32
C LYS A 238 30.62 -8.72 -5.27
N TYR A 239 29.57 -9.52 -5.50
CA TYR A 239 28.43 -9.67 -4.59
C TYR A 239 28.31 -11.08 -4.03
N ARG A 240 29.27 -11.98 -4.28
CA ARG A 240 29.27 -13.34 -3.74
C ARG A 240 29.79 -13.37 -2.30
N PRO A 241 29.13 -14.10 -1.39
CA PRO A 241 29.74 -14.54 -0.13
C PRO A 241 30.96 -15.46 -0.40
N PRO A 242 32.01 -15.45 0.44
CA PRO A 242 32.15 -14.68 1.68
C PRO A 242 32.66 -13.23 1.47
N GLN A 243 32.93 -12.84 0.23
CA GLN A 243 33.60 -11.58 -0.10
C GLN A 243 32.70 -10.36 0.09
N ALA A 244 31.39 -10.53 -0.13
CA ALA A 244 30.41 -9.46 -0.01
C ALA A 244 29.34 -9.76 1.06
N SER A 245 29.02 -8.73 1.82
CA SER A 245 27.90 -8.67 2.75
C SER A 245 26.56 -8.50 2.00
N PRO A 246 25.44 -8.94 2.61
CA PRO A 246 24.11 -8.69 2.07
C PRO A 246 23.78 -7.18 1.92
N GLU A 247 24.43 -6.33 2.71
CA GLU A 247 24.30 -4.87 2.60
C GLU A 247 24.91 -4.33 1.31
N GLU A 248 26.13 -4.77 0.96
CA GLU A 248 26.80 -4.38 -0.30
C GLU A 248 25.99 -4.79 -1.54
N PHE A 249 25.30 -5.93 -1.45
CA PHE A 249 24.37 -6.34 -2.49
C PHE A 249 23.14 -5.42 -2.61
N CYS A 250 22.57 -4.97 -1.49
CA CYS A 250 21.47 -4.00 -1.50
C CYS A 250 21.92 -2.64 -2.07
N ILE A 251 23.13 -2.21 -1.73
CA ILE A 251 23.76 -1.01 -2.29
C ILE A 251 23.94 -1.18 -3.79
N GLY A 252 24.44 -2.32 -4.27
CA GLY A 252 24.56 -2.62 -5.69
C GLY A 252 23.24 -2.55 -6.47
N LEU A 253 22.13 -2.99 -5.85
CA LEU A 253 20.80 -2.83 -6.43
C LEU A 253 20.37 -1.37 -6.48
N HIS A 254 20.66 -0.59 -5.45
CA HIS A 254 20.39 0.85 -5.43
C HIS A 254 21.24 1.62 -6.45
N GLU A 255 22.52 1.30 -6.60
CA GLU A 255 23.41 1.85 -7.63
C GLU A 255 22.90 1.53 -9.04
N THR A 256 22.41 0.29 -9.24
CA THR A 256 21.78 -0.11 -10.50
C THR A 256 20.53 0.72 -10.77
N LEU A 257 19.70 0.98 -9.74
CA LEU A 257 18.56 1.90 -9.86
C LEU A 257 19.01 3.33 -10.12
N GLN A 258 20.09 3.81 -9.49
CA GLN A 258 20.64 5.16 -9.69
C GLN A 258 21.09 5.39 -11.13
N ALA A 259 21.67 4.36 -11.76
CA ALA A 259 22.13 4.43 -13.13
C ALA A 259 20.94 4.43 -14.14
N ILE A 260 19.88 3.67 -13.85
CA ILE A 260 18.73 3.49 -14.75
C ILE A 260 17.65 4.57 -14.54
N ASP A 261 17.22 4.77 -13.30
CA ASP A 261 16.16 5.69 -12.87
C ASP A 261 16.64 6.55 -11.68
N PRO A 262 17.50 7.56 -11.92
CA PRO A 262 18.06 8.41 -10.87
C PRO A 262 16.98 9.18 -10.08
N VAL A 263 15.81 9.42 -10.68
CA VAL A 263 14.68 10.08 -10.01
C VAL A 263 14.12 9.18 -8.90
N MET A 264 13.90 7.89 -9.20
CA MET A 264 13.43 6.94 -8.18
C MET A 264 14.53 6.57 -7.19
N ALA A 265 15.78 6.45 -7.62
CA ALA A 265 16.91 6.20 -6.71
C ALA A 265 17.12 7.32 -5.69
N GLY A 266 16.97 8.58 -6.12
CA GLY A 266 17.01 9.75 -5.22
C GLY A 266 15.84 9.79 -4.24
N ARG A 267 14.77 9.03 -4.46
CA ARG A 267 13.61 8.97 -3.56
C ARG A 267 13.73 7.87 -2.50
N TRP A 268 14.40 6.77 -2.83
CA TRP A 268 14.45 5.57 -1.99
C TRP A 268 15.81 5.42 -1.32
N HIS A 269 15.79 5.12 -0.03
CA HIS A 269 16.99 4.70 0.68
C HIS A 269 17.41 3.31 0.18
N TRP A 270 18.71 3.01 0.09
CA TRP A 270 19.20 1.70 -0.34
C TRP A 270 18.69 0.52 0.51
N ARG A 271 18.41 0.78 1.80
CA ARG A 271 17.74 -0.15 2.73
C ARG A 271 16.27 -0.43 2.42
N ASP A 272 15.60 0.44 1.67
CA ASP A 272 14.21 0.24 1.21
C ASP A 272 14.17 -0.73 0.01
N LEU A 273 14.80 -1.88 0.18
CA LEU A 273 15.04 -2.87 -0.87
C LEU A 273 13.76 -3.23 -1.64
N ARG A 274 12.63 -3.41 -0.95
CA ARG A 274 11.34 -3.70 -1.61
C ARG A 274 10.97 -2.66 -2.66
N LYS A 275 11.19 -1.37 -2.37
CA LYS A 275 10.86 -0.26 -3.27
C LYS A 275 11.89 -0.13 -4.40
N VAL A 276 13.18 -0.32 -4.06
CA VAL A 276 14.28 -0.34 -5.04
C VAL A 276 14.05 -1.46 -6.04
N ARG A 277 13.90 -2.69 -5.55
CA ARG A 277 13.60 -3.88 -6.34
C ARG A 277 12.35 -3.69 -7.18
N ARG A 278 11.25 -3.20 -6.60
CA ARG A 278 10.01 -2.96 -7.35
C ARG A 278 10.22 -1.96 -8.50
N SER A 279 11.01 -0.91 -8.29
CA SER A 279 11.29 0.09 -9.34
C SER A 279 12.07 -0.52 -10.50
N LEU A 280 13.03 -1.40 -10.20
CA LEU A 280 13.78 -2.16 -11.21
C LEU A 280 12.90 -3.19 -11.93
N GLU A 281 12.05 -3.92 -11.19
CA GLU A 281 11.09 -4.87 -11.76
C GLU A 281 10.10 -4.17 -12.70
N VAL A 282 9.66 -2.96 -12.37
CA VAL A 282 8.81 -2.14 -13.25
C VAL A 282 9.53 -1.86 -14.57
N ALA A 283 10.79 -1.43 -14.52
CA ALA A 283 11.58 -1.19 -15.73
C ALA A 283 11.67 -2.44 -16.61
N LEU A 284 11.95 -3.60 -16.01
CA LEU A 284 12.04 -4.88 -16.73
C LEU A 284 10.71 -5.36 -17.30
N CYS A 285 9.60 -5.18 -16.57
CA CYS A 285 8.31 -5.74 -16.98
C CYS A 285 7.56 -4.85 -17.97
N THR A 286 7.71 -3.54 -17.82
CA THR A 286 6.97 -2.55 -18.61
C THR A 286 7.79 -1.96 -19.76
N GLY A 287 9.11 -2.12 -19.72
CA GLY A 287 10.02 -1.45 -20.66
C GLY A 287 10.10 0.07 -20.45
N LYS A 288 9.49 0.60 -19.37
CA LYS A 288 9.45 2.03 -19.03
C LYS A 288 9.98 2.28 -17.64
N LEU A 289 10.57 3.45 -17.41
CA LEU A 289 11.04 3.85 -16.08
C LEU A 289 9.84 4.08 -15.15
N MET A 290 10.00 3.71 -13.87
CA MET A 290 8.95 3.93 -12.86
C MET A 290 8.68 5.43 -12.68
N SER A 291 9.71 6.28 -12.76
CA SER A 291 9.56 7.75 -12.77
C SER A 291 8.70 8.25 -13.93
N GLN A 292 8.88 7.72 -15.14
CA GLN A 292 8.05 8.06 -16.30
C GLN A 292 6.60 7.68 -16.06
N LEU A 293 6.32 6.47 -15.58
CA LEU A 293 4.95 6.01 -15.32
C LEU A 293 4.23 6.87 -14.27
N VAL A 294 4.93 7.28 -13.21
CA VAL A 294 4.34 8.17 -12.20
C VAL A 294 4.09 9.56 -12.79
N ALA A 295 5.03 10.10 -13.58
CA ALA A 295 4.85 11.40 -14.25
C ALA A 295 3.69 11.39 -15.26
N GLU A 296 3.56 10.33 -16.06
CA GLU A 296 2.42 10.12 -16.97
C GLU A 296 1.10 10.11 -16.19
N GLN A 297 1.05 9.43 -15.03
CA GLN A 297 -0.15 9.37 -14.19
C GLN A 297 -0.48 10.74 -13.56
N ASP A 298 0.52 11.50 -13.11
CA ASP A 298 0.33 12.85 -12.56
C ASP A 298 -0.16 13.83 -13.65
N GLN A 299 0.33 13.70 -14.88
CA GLN A 299 -0.16 14.50 -16.02
C GLN A 299 -1.62 14.17 -16.34
N ILE A 300 -1.97 12.89 -16.37
CA ILE A 300 -3.35 12.43 -16.55
C ILE A 300 -4.26 12.98 -15.46
N ASP A 301 -3.82 12.95 -14.20
CA ASP A 301 -4.60 13.48 -13.08
C ASP A 301 -4.79 15.01 -13.19
N LYS A 302 -3.75 15.75 -13.61
CA LYS A 302 -3.83 17.19 -13.88
C LYS A 302 -4.81 17.50 -15.01
N GLN A 303 -4.77 16.74 -16.11
CA GLN A 303 -5.69 16.89 -17.24
C GLN A 303 -7.14 16.56 -16.84
N ALA A 304 -7.35 15.45 -16.11
CA ALA A 304 -8.66 15.06 -15.61
C ALA A 304 -9.27 16.17 -14.72
N LYS A 305 -8.46 16.76 -13.83
CA LYS A 305 -8.86 17.89 -12.99
C LYS A 305 -9.26 19.12 -13.81
N ALA A 306 -8.50 19.45 -14.86
CA ALA A 306 -8.82 20.56 -15.76
C ALA A 306 -10.12 20.32 -16.57
N SER A 307 -10.40 19.06 -16.91
CA SER A 307 -11.61 18.67 -17.66
C SER A 307 -12.84 18.37 -16.79
N CYS A 308 -12.74 18.49 -15.45
CA CYS A 308 -13.78 18.08 -14.49
C CYS A 308 -14.21 16.59 -14.56
N GLU A 309 -13.53 15.74 -15.36
CA GLU A 309 -13.75 14.30 -15.48
C GLU A 309 -12.82 13.51 -14.54
N GLU A 310 -12.86 13.85 -13.25
CA GLU A 310 -11.99 13.20 -12.26
C GLU A 310 -12.31 11.69 -12.15
N ARG A 311 -11.26 10.85 -12.11
CA ARG A 311 -11.34 9.37 -12.09
C ARG A 311 -11.83 8.81 -10.75
N VAL A 312 -12.96 9.31 -10.25
CA VAL A 312 -13.60 8.81 -9.03
C VAL A 312 -14.76 7.90 -9.43
N PRO A 313 -14.68 6.58 -9.14
CA PRO A 313 -15.71 5.63 -9.52
C PRO A 313 -16.99 5.76 -8.68
N TYR A 314 -16.89 6.28 -7.46
CA TYR A 314 -17.99 6.31 -6.48
C TYR A 314 -18.18 7.71 -5.90
N ARG A 315 -19.42 8.05 -5.53
CA ARG A 315 -19.66 9.14 -4.58
C ARG A 315 -19.32 8.60 -3.18
N THR A 316 -18.25 9.07 -2.57
CA THR A 316 -17.63 8.40 -1.42
C THR A 316 -17.72 9.25 -0.15
N LEU A 317 -18.27 8.68 0.91
CA LEU A 317 -18.22 9.24 2.26
C LEU A 317 -17.16 8.52 3.08
N VAL A 318 -16.13 9.25 3.52
CA VAL A 318 -15.02 8.71 4.31
C VAL A 318 -15.13 9.19 5.76
N PHE A 319 -15.31 8.25 6.68
CA PHE A 319 -15.15 8.48 8.11
C PHE A 319 -13.77 8.01 8.55
N TRP A 320 -12.99 8.91 9.16
CA TRP A 320 -11.75 8.57 9.83
C TRP A 320 -11.93 8.67 11.34
N LEU A 321 -11.98 7.52 12.02
CA LEU A 321 -11.93 7.48 13.48
C LEU A 321 -10.50 7.74 13.95
N TYR A 322 -10.35 8.82 14.70
CA TYR A 322 -9.09 9.25 15.29
C TYR A 322 -9.16 9.11 16.81
N SER A 323 -8.04 8.76 17.42
CA SER A 323 -7.85 8.85 18.87
C SER A 323 -6.49 9.45 19.16
N GLU A 324 -6.42 10.26 20.20
CA GLU A 324 -5.15 10.69 20.78
C GLU A 324 -4.32 9.49 21.25
N THR A 325 -3.00 9.59 21.08
CA THR A 325 -2.05 8.50 21.37
C THR A 325 -2.09 8.11 22.85
N GLU A 326 -2.17 9.09 23.75
CA GLU A 326 -2.17 8.89 25.21
C GLU A 326 -3.36 8.05 25.68
N ARG A 327 -4.52 8.24 25.04
CA ARG A 327 -5.75 7.49 25.32
C ARG A 327 -5.82 6.17 24.56
N LEU A 328 -5.14 6.07 23.43
CA LEU A 328 -5.14 4.87 22.59
C LEU A 328 -4.21 3.78 23.14
N VAL A 329 -3.01 4.14 23.59
CA VAL A 329 -1.97 3.20 24.02
C VAL A 329 -2.47 2.22 25.10
N PRO A 330 -3.08 2.65 26.22
CA PRO A 330 -3.58 1.73 27.23
C PRO A 330 -4.63 0.74 26.70
N ARG A 331 -5.46 1.17 25.74
CA ARG A 331 -6.47 0.32 25.10
C ARG A 331 -5.84 -0.75 24.21
N LEU A 332 -4.75 -0.40 23.52
CA LEU A 332 -4.00 -1.36 22.70
C LEU A 332 -3.30 -2.40 23.58
N ASP A 333 -2.69 -1.97 24.68
CA ASP A 333 -1.98 -2.86 25.59
C ASP A 333 -2.94 -3.84 26.27
N ALA A 334 -4.03 -3.34 26.86
CA ALA A 334 -5.06 -4.18 27.48
C ALA A 334 -5.73 -5.15 26.49
N ARG A 335 -5.82 -4.75 25.21
CA ARG A 335 -6.29 -5.64 24.15
C ARG A 335 -5.32 -6.78 23.88
N VAL A 336 -4.01 -6.51 23.83
CA VAL A 336 -3.00 -7.56 23.64
C VAL A 336 -3.06 -8.55 24.80
N ASP A 337 -3.18 -8.04 26.03
CA ASP A 337 -3.33 -8.89 27.23
C ASP A 337 -4.56 -9.82 27.08
N LYS A 338 -5.71 -9.26 26.71
CA LYS A 338 -6.94 -10.03 26.46
C LYS A 338 -6.81 -11.04 25.30
N MET A 339 -6.03 -10.74 24.26
CA MET A 339 -5.79 -11.68 23.16
C MET A 339 -5.05 -12.93 23.67
N ILE A 340 -4.06 -12.75 24.54
CA ILE A 340 -3.29 -13.85 25.14
C ILE A 340 -4.19 -14.68 26.06
N GLU A 341 -4.96 -14.02 26.93
CA GLU A 341 -5.93 -14.68 27.82
C GLU A 341 -6.95 -15.53 27.04
N ASN A 342 -7.34 -15.08 25.85
CA ASN A 342 -8.30 -15.78 24.99
C ASN A 342 -7.68 -16.91 24.14
N GLY A 343 -6.38 -17.21 24.28
CA GLY A 343 -5.76 -18.34 23.59
C GLY A 343 -5.01 -17.98 22.30
N LEU A 344 -4.43 -16.76 22.20
CA LEU A 344 -3.59 -16.37 21.05
C LEU A 344 -2.51 -17.40 20.69
N MET A 345 -1.95 -18.07 21.70
CA MET A 345 -0.88 -19.06 21.54
C MET A 345 -1.29 -20.25 20.66
N ASP A 346 -2.57 -20.62 20.66
CA ASP A 346 -3.07 -21.72 19.84
C ASP A 346 -3.08 -21.34 18.35
N GLU A 347 -3.51 -20.11 18.03
CA GLU A 347 -3.47 -19.61 16.64
C GLU A 347 -2.03 -19.43 16.13
N VAL A 348 -1.11 -19.02 17.01
CA VAL A 348 0.33 -18.94 16.67
C VAL A 348 0.89 -20.33 16.37
N ARG A 349 0.47 -21.36 17.14
CA ARG A 349 0.84 -22.76 16.90
C ARG A 349 0.35 -23.26 15.56
N ASP A 350 -0.92 -23.02 15.25
CA ASP A 350 -1.53 -23.42 13.98
C ASP A 350 -0.81 -22.77 12.79
N LEU A 351 -0.48 -21.48 12.91
CA LEU A 351 0.25 -20.76 11.88
C LEU A 351 1.68 -21.28 11.71
N LYS A 352 2.35 -21.69 12.80
CA LYS A 352 3.67 -22.32 12.75
C LYS A 352 3.64 -23.70 12.12
N LEU A 353 2.67 -24.54 12.46
CA LEU A 353 2.49 -25.86 11.86
C LEU A 353 2.20 -25.74 10.36
N MET A 354 1.33 -24.82 9.96
CA MET A 354 1.05 -24.54 8.55
C MET A 354 2.29 -24.07 7.80
N ARG A 355 3.12 -23.23 8.42
CA ARG A 355 4.40 -22.81 7.85
C ARG A 355 5.31 -24.02 7.62
N GLU A 356 5.47 -24.88 8.63
CA GLU A 356 6.33 -26.06 8.54
C GLU A 356 5.90 -26.95 7.38
N LYS A 357 4.60 -27.24 7.25
CA LYS A 357 4.02 -27.97 6.13
C LYS A 357 4.30 -27.32 4.77
N MET A 358 4.20 -26.00 4.65
CA MET A 358 4.52 -25.28 3.41
C MET A 358 6.02 -25.32 3.07
N THR A 359 6.87 -25.53 4.07
CA THR A 359 8.32 -25.64 3.91
C THR A 359 8.84 -27.08 3.80
N GLU A 360 7.99 -28.09 3.90
CA GLU A 360 8.36 -29.50 3.67
C GLU A 360 8.92 -29.66 2.24
N GLY A 361 10.23 -29.85 2.14
CA GLY A 361 10.97 -29.95 0.88
C GLY A 361 11.80 -28.71 0.49
N ASN A 362 11.62 -27.56 1.17
CA ASN A 362 12.53 -26.42 1.05
C ASN A 362 12.52 -25.53 2.31
N PRO A 363 13.38 -25.81 3.32
CA PRO A 363 13.43 -25.07 4.59
C PRO A 363 13.87 -23.60 4.47
N THR A 364 14.19 -23.14 3.26
CA THR A 364 14.75 -21.82 2.97
C THR A 364 13.68 -20.78 2.61
N ARG A 365 12.41 -21.19 2.50
CA ARG A 365 11.27 -20.33 2.18
C ARG A 365 10.65 -19.70 3.44
N THR A 366 11.47 -19.31 4.42
CA THR A 366 11.04 -18.63 5.65
C THR A 366 10.88 -17.13 5.40
N ASP A 367 9.95 -16.77 4.51
CA ASP A 367 9.68 -15.37 4.22
C ASP A 367 8.55 -14.83 5.10
N PHE A 368 8.91 -14.35 6.30
CA PHE A 368 8.01 -13.58 7.19
C PHE A 368 7.40 -12.35 6.54
N SER A 369 7.94 -11.95 5.40
CA SER A 369 7.61 -10.74 4.70
C SER A 369 6.38 -10.92 3.79
N ARG A 370 5.77 -12.11 3.78
CA ARG A 370 4.64 -12.48 2.93
C ARG A 370 3.50 -13.16 3.68
N GLY A 371 2.33 -13.11 3.06
CA GLY A 371 1.15 -13.82 3.52
C GLY A 371 0.73 -13.48 4.96
N PRO A 372 0.14 -14.45 5.68
CA PRO A 372 -0.30 -14.29 7.08
C PRO A 372 0.87 -14.16 8.08
N PHE A 373 2.09 -14.53 7.70
CA PHE A 373 3.28 -14.46 8.57
C PHE A 373 3.76 -13.03 8.88
N GLN A 374 3.15 -12.03 8.24
CA GLN A 374 3.34 -10.61 8.54
C GLN A 374 2.51 -10.13 9.74
N ALA A 375 1.57 -10.94 10.24
CA ALA A 375 0.70 -10.56 11.33
C ALA A 375 1.50 -10.25 12.61
N ILE A 376 1.16 -9.13 13.25
CA ILE A 376 1.71 -8.74 14.56
C ILE A 376 1.22 -9.73 15.60
N GLY A 377 2.14 -10.31 16.37
CA GLY A 377 1.87 -11.37 17.34
C GLY A 377 2.38 -12.74 16.86
N TYR A 378 2.56 -12.97 15.55
CA TYR A 378 3.17 -14.22 15.10
C TYR A 378 4.69 -14.21 15.31
N ARG A 379 5.38 -13.18 14.80
CA ARG A 379 6.84 -13.06 14.88
C ARG A 379 7.36 -12.96 16.31
N GLU A 380 6.56 -12.36 17.18
CA GLU A 380 6.91 -12.14 18.57
C GLU A 380 6.78 -13.43 19.41
N PHE A 381 5.86 -14.33 19.05
CA PHE A 381 5.56 -15.54 19.83
C PHE A 381 6.01 -16.85 19.19
N GLU A 382 6.40 -16.87 17.92
CA GLU A 382 6.78 -18.09 17.19
C GLU A 382 7.86 -18.93 17.92
N SER A 383 8.85 -18.26 18.52
CA SER A 383 9.98 -18.92 19.17
C SER A 383 9.57 -19.64 20.44
N LEU A 384 8.43 -19.26 21.02
CA LEU A 384 7.91 -19.79 22.28
C LEU A 384 7.00 -21.01 22.09
N VAL A 385 6.57 -21.29 20.86
CA VAL A 385 5.59 -22.34 20.57
C VAL A 385 6.30 -23.53 19.91
N SER A 386 6.28 -24.71 20.53
CA SER A 386 6.74 -25.96 19.89
C SER A 386 5.68 -26.52 18.95
N THR A 387 6.10 -27.25 17.91
CA THR A 387 5.19 -27.89 16.93
C THR A 387 4.93 -29.36 17.21
N THR A 388 5.61 -29.97 18.17
CA THR A 388 5.46 -31.36 18.59
C THR A 388 4.74 -31.45 19.94
N GLU A 389 3.61 -32.18 19.99
CA GLU A 389 2.93 -32.54 21.25
C GLU A 389 3.82 -33.39 22.18
N ALA A 390 4.89 -34.01 21.65
CA ALA A 390 5.86 -34.81 22.40
C ALA A 390 6.92 -33.99 23.16
N GLU A 391 7.06 -32.69 22.87
CA GLU A 391 7.99 -31.77 23.59
C GLU A 391 7.29 -30.95 24.69
N SER A 392 5.99 -31.17 24.91
CA SER A 392 5.21 -30.57 26.01
C SER A 392 5.76 -30.87 27.40
N THR A 393 6.74 -31.76 27.51
CA THR A 393 7.38 -32.20 28.76
C THR A 393 8.81 -31.73 28.97
N SER A 394 9.47 -30.98 28.06
CA SER A 394 10.89 -30.63 28.23
C SER A 394 11.31 -29.17 28.02
N THR A 395 10.45 -28.28 27.52
CA THR A 395 10.74 -26.83 27.52
C THR A 395 9.59 -26.10 28.21
N GLN A 396 9.66 -25.95 29.53
CA GLN A 396 8.74 -25.06 30.24
C GLN A 396 9.00 -23.64 29.72
N VAL A 397 8.12 -23.14 28.85
CA VAL A 397 8.12 -21.73 28.45
C VAL A 397 8.07 -20.92 29.74
N THR A 398 9.12 -20.13 30.00
CA THR A 398 9.18 -19.38 31.24
C THR A 398 8.17 -18.24 31.19
N SER A 399 7.53 -17.93 32.32
CA SER A 399 6.64 -16.77 32.42
C SER A 399 7.31 -15.46 31.99
N LYS A 400 8.65 -15.41 32.12
CA LYS A 400 9.48 -14.30 31.68
C LYS A 400 9.52 -14.16 30.14
N GLU A 401 9.73 -15.24 29.41
CA GLU A 401 9.75 -15.21 27.93
C GLU A 401 8.40 -14.80 27.35
N VAL A 402 7.30 -15.28 27.93
CA VAL A 402 5.94 -14.86 27.53
C VAL A 402 5.76 -13.36 27.78
N ALA A 403 6.21 -12.85 28.93
CA ALA A 403 6.13 -11.43 29.23
C ALA A 403 6.96 -10.57 28.25
N GLU A 404 8.17 -11.02 27.89
CA GLU A 404 9.01 -10.34 26.92
C GLU A 404 8.37 -10.30 25.53
N ALA A 405 7.85 -11.43 25.03
CA ALA A 405 7.12 -11.50 23.76
C ALA A 405 5.84 -10.65 23.76
N THR A 406 5.13 -10.62 24.88
CA THR A 406 3.95 -9.77 25.09
C THR A 406 4.30 -8.30 24.94
N GLU A 407 5.38 -7.84 25.60
CA GLU A 407 5.83 -6.46 25.48
C GLU A 407 6.30 -6.12 24.06
N LEU A 408 6.98 -7.03 23.37
CA LEU A 408 7.32 -6.85 21.95
C LEU A 408 6.08 -6.69 21.07
N MET A 409 5.04 -7.51 21.29
CA MET A 409 3.78 -7.42 20.55
C MET A 409 3.04 -6.11 20.84
N LYS A 410 3.02 -5.65 22.09
CA LYS A 410 2.48 -4.34 22.46
C LYS A 410 3.24 -3.22 21.76
N ILE A 411 4.57 -3.24 21.77
CA ILE A 411 5.43 -2.29 21.05
C ILE A 411 5.08 -2.27 19.55
N ALA A 412 5.03 -3.45 18.91
CA ALA A 412 4.72 -3.57 17.49
C ALA A 412 3.31 -3.04 17.15
N THR A 413 2.31 -3.32 18.01
CA THR A 413 0.93 -2.83 17.86
C THR A 413 0.87 -1.29 17.96
N ARG A 414 1.59 -0.69 18.91
CA ARG A 414 1.69 0.78 19.04
C ARG A 414 2.39 1.41 17.84
N GLN A 415 3.47 0.80 17.35
CA GLN A 415 4.18 1.26 16.15
C GLN A 415 3.29 1.19 14.90
N TYR A 416 2.48 0.14 14.78
CA TYR A 416 1.52 0.01 13.70
C TYR A 416 0.44 1.09 13.75
N ALA A 417 -0.19 1.33 14.91
CA ALA A 417 -1.16 2.39 15.08
C ALA A 417 -0.57 3.78 14.75
N LYS A 418 0.65 4.08 15.21
CA LYS A 418 1.37 5.31 14.86
C LYS A 418 1.63 5.43 13.36
N SER A 419 2.01 4.33 12.71
CA SER A 419 2.25 4.28 11.27
C SER A 419 0.97 4.52 10.46
N GLN A 420 -0.16 3.99 10.92
CA GLN A 420 -1.48 4.25 10.32
C GLN A 420 -1.85 5.74 10.39
N VAL A 421 -1.73 6.39 11.56
CA VAL A 421 -1.96 7.85 11.67
C VAL A 421 -1.00 8.64 10.80
N LYS A 422 0.29 8.30 10.81
CA LYS A 422 1.31 8.97 9.99
C LYS A 422 0.97 8.86 8.51
N TRP A 423 0.50 7.69 8.06
CA TRP A 423 0.10 7.47 6.68
C TRP A 423 -1.16 8.28 6.33
N MET A 424 -2.18 8.29 7.20
CA MET A 424 -3.38 9.11 6.99
C MET A 424 -3.04 10.60 6.84
N LYS A 425 -2.28 11.16 7.79
CA LYS A 425 -1.93 12.58 7.84
C LYS A 425 -1.00 13.04 6.71
N ASN A 426 -0.09 12.18 6.24
CA ASN A 426 0.98 12.57 5.32
C ASN A 426 0.84 11.98 3.90
N LYS A 427 -0.12 11.08 3.66
CA LYS A 427 -0.36 10.48 2.34
C LYS A 427 -1.81 10.64 1.91
N LEU A 428 -2.76 10.05 2.63
CA LEU A 428 -4.14 9.99 2.15
C LEU A 428 -4.84 11.35 2.22
N LEU A 429 -4.84 12.03 3.37
CA LEU A 429 -5.51 13.31 3.51
C LEU A 429 -4.95 14.40 2.58
N PRO A 430 -3.61 14.61 2.48
CA PRO A 430 -3.07 15.56 1.51
C PRO A 430 -3.48 15.25 0.07
N GLU A 431 -3.51 13.97 -0.30
CA GLU A 431 -3.94 13.54 -1.64
C GLU A 431 -5.42 13.84 -1.89
N MET A 432 -6.29 13.54 -0.93
CA MET A 432 -7.72 13.82 -1.02
C MET A 432 -8.00 15.32 -1.07
N ASN A 433 -7.34 16.12 -0.22
CA ASN A 433 -7.51 17.58 -0.19
C ASN A 433 -6.98 18.23 -1.47
N SER A 434 -5.86 17.75 -2.02
CA SER A 434 -5.31 18.27 -3.27
C SER A 434 -6.24 18.04 -4.47
N ARG A 435 -6.97 16.91 -4.48
CA ARG A 435 -7.94 16.55 -5.51
C ARG A 435 -9.28 17.26 -5.33
N PHE A 436 -9.88 17.11 -4.14
CA PHE A 436 -11.28 17.44 -3.89
C PHE A 436 -11.50 18.69 -3.02
N GLY A 437 -10.43 19.28 -2.48
CA GLY A 437 -10.53 20.33 -1.46
C GLY A 437 -10.90 19.77 -0.08
N SER A 438 -10.46 20.44 0.97
CA SER A 438 -10.66 20.03 2.37
C SER A 438 -12.05 20.37 2.93
N THR A 439 -12.70 21.39 2.37
CA THR A 439 -13.96 21.94 2.89
C THR A 439 -15.11 21.88 1.88
N ASN A 440 -14.87 21.35 0.67
CA ASN A 440 -15.88 21.33 -0.37
C ASN A 440 -16.87 20.18 -0.14
N THR A 441 -18.07 20.53 0.31
CA THR A 441 -19.18 19.58 0.54
C THR A 441 -19.90 19.17 -0.74
N GLU A 442 -19.61 19.80 -1.88
CA GLU A 442 -20.12 19.40 -3.20
C GLU A 442 -19.18 18.40 -3.92
N SER A 443 -18.04 18.06 -3.34
CA SER A 443 -17.07 17.14 -3.92
C SER A 443 -17.60 15.70 -4.00
N PRO A 444 -17.16 14.89 -4.99
CA PRO A 444 -17.57 13.49 -5.07
C PRO A 444 -17.04 12.63 -3.92
N MET A 445 -16.09 13.15 -3.13
CA MET A 445 -15.52 12.47 -1.98
C MET A 445 -15.45 13.43 -0.80
N MET A 446 -16.08 13.08 0.31
CA MET A 446 -16.09 13.88 1.54
C MET A 446 -15.40 13.12 2.68
N THR A 447 -14.56 13.80 3.45
CA THR A 447 -13.84 13.20 4.58
C THR A 447 -14.23 13.86 5.89
N TYR A 448 -14.61 13.05 6.87
CA TYR A 448 -14.96 13.49 8.22
C TYR A 448 -14.10 12.78 9.25
N ILE A 449 -13.58 13.53 10.21
CA ILE A 449 -12.79 12.99 11.32
C ILE A 449 -13.69 12.90 12.54
N LEU A 450 -13.80 11.70 13.12
CA LEU A 450 -14.60 11.44 14.31
C LEU A 450 -13.67 11.17 15.50
N ASP A 451 -13.91 11.83 16.62
CA ASP A 451 -13.08 11.71 17.82
C ASP A 451 -13.52 10.52 18.68
N ALA A 452 -12.71 9.45 18.64
CA ALA A 452 -12.87 8.22 19.41
C ALA A 452 -11.84 8.14 20.56
N SER A 453 -11.34 9.28 21.05
CA SER A 453 -10.35 9.32 22.15
C SER A 453 -10.94 8.86 23.48
N LYS A 454 -12.18 9.27 23.79
CA LYS A 454 -12.90 8.89 25.01
C LYS A 454 -14.04 7.93 24.66
N VAL A 455 -14.09 6.79 25.35
CA VAL A 455 -15.08 5.73 25.06
C VAL A 455 -16.46 6.10 25.63
N GLU A 456 -16.47 6.86 26.72
CA GLU A 456 -17.67 7.34 27.42
C GLU A 456 -18.44 8.35 26.56
N GLU A 457 -17.71 9.10 25.72
CA GLU A 457 -18.26 10.10 24.80
C GLU A 457 -18.46 9.54 23.38
N TRP A 458 -18.49 8.21 23.22
CA TRP A 458 -18.66 7.55 21.92
C TRP A 458 -19.93 8.00 21.18
N GLU A 459 -21.06 8.05 21.87
CA GLU A 459 -22.33 8.46 21.27
C GLU A 459 -22.30 9.90 20.73
N PRO A 460 -21.99 10.93 21.55
CA PRO A 460 -21.97 12.32 21.09
C PRO A 460 -20.84 12.63 20.10
N ASN A 461 -19.66 12.02 20.22
CA ASN A 461 -18.49 12.40 19.41
C ASN A 461 -18.32 11.56 18.13
N VAL A 462 -18.86 10.33 18.10
CA VAL A 462 -18.69 9.40 16.98
C VAL A 462 -20.03 9.04 16.36
N LEU A 463 -20.93 8.42 17.13
CA LEU A 463 -22.11 7.78 16.56
C LEU A 463 -23.15 8.80 16.04
N ASN A 464 -23.51 9.79 16.84
CA ASN A 464 -24.52 10.78 16.47
C ASN A 464 -24.08 11.67 15.29
N PRO A 465 -22.84 12.18 15.25
CA PRO A 465 -22.33 12.87 14.07
C PRO A 465 -22.32 11.98 12.84
N ALA A 466 -21.83 10.74 12.95
CA ALA A 466 -21.77 9.80 11.83
C ALA A 466 -23.16 9.49 11.26
N LYS A 467 -24.17 9.24 12.10
CA LYS A 467 -25.56 9.03 11.68
C LYS A 467 -26.12 10.24 10.94
N THR A 468 -25.90 11.44 11.48
CA THR A 468 -26.40 12.69 10.90
C THR A 468 -25.78 12.94 9.53
N ILE A 469 -24.46 12.81 9.43
CA ILE A 469 -23.70 12.97 8.18
C ILE A 469 -24.12 11.90 7.16
N LEU A 470 -24.24 10.64 7.57
CA LEU A 470 -24.64 9.54 6.68
C LEU A 470 -26.05 9.74 6.15
N SER A 471 -27.00 10.14 7.00
CA SER A 471 -28.38 10.44 6.58
C SER A 471 -28.41 11.60 5.58
N ALA A 472 -27.71 12.70 5.87
CA ALA A 472 -27.61 13.84 4.95
C ALA A 472 -26.94 13.44 3.63
N PHE A 473 -25.89 12.62 3.68
CA PHE A 473 -25.19 12.12 2.50
C PHE A 473 -26.11 11.27 1.61
N LEU A 474 -26.83 10.29 2.18
CA LEU A 474 -27.71 9.40 1.42
C LEU A 474 -28.94 10.12 0.85
N ASN A 475 -29.42 11.15 1.54
CA ASN A 475 -30.58 11.95 1.10
C ASN A 475 -30.20 13.12 0.17
N TYR A 476 -28.92 13.23 -0.24
CA TYR A 476 -28.42 14.37 -1.03
C TYR A 476 -28.73 15.74 -0.38
N GLY A 477 -28.76 15.77 0.96
CA GLY A 477 -29.00 16.98 1.75
C GLY A 477 -27.75 17.83 1.94
N GLN A 478 -27.91 18.96 2.62
CA GLN A 478 -26.78 19.82 2.98
C GLN A 478 -25.92 19.15 4.05
N LEU A 479 -24.65 18.93 3.71
CA LEU A 479 -23.67 18.34 4.61
C LEU A 479 -23.02 19.41 5.51
N PRO A 480 -22.77 19.11 6.80
CA PRO A 480 -22.03 20.01 7.67
C PRO A 480 -20.58 20.13 7.20
N SER A 481 -19.94 21.25 7.51
CA SER A 481 -18.50 21.43 7.23
C SER A 481 -17.67 20.40 8.00
N PRO A 482 -16.70 19.72 7.36
CA PRO A 482 -15.83 18.76 8.04
C PRO A 482 -15.08 19.33 9.26
N LYS A 483 -14.70 20.61 9.22
CA LYS A 483 -13.99 21.29 10.31
C LYS A 483 -14.88 21.55 11.53
N THR A 484 -16.20 21.65 11.36
CA THR A 484 -17.12 21.99 12.45
C THR A 484 -17.53 20.79 13.30
N ILE A 485 -17.11 19.57 12.94
CA ILE A 485 -17.47 18.36 13.68
C ILE A 485 -16.81 18.31 15.06
N SER A 486 -15.53 18.67 15.15
CA SER A 486 -14.79 18.72 16.41
C SER A 486 -13.55 19.61 16.30
N SER A 487 -13.03 20.07 17.44
CA SER A 487 -11.77 20.82 17.50
C SER A 487 -10.57 20.02 16.95
N ILE A 488 -10.58 18.70 17.17
CA ILE A 488 -9.57 17.79 16.62
C ILE A 488 -9.68 17.71 15.10
N ALA A 489 -10.91 17.63 14.57
CA ALA A 489 -11.13 17.63 13.12
C ALA A 489 -10.60 18.92 12.49
N ASP A 490 -10.90 20.08 13.07
CA ASP A 490 -10.38 21.37 12.60
C ASP A 490 -8.85 21.40 12.61
N SER A 491 -8.23 21.03 13.73
CA SER A 491 -6.76 21.01 13.87
C SER A 491 -6.09 20.13 12.81
N ILE A 492 -6.57 18.88 12.62
CA ILE A 492 -5.96 17.95 11.68
C ILE A 492 -6.21 18.35 10.22
N LEU A 493 -7.42 18.82 9.90
CA LEU A 493 -7.75 19.26 8.54
C LEU A 493 -6.97 20.52 8.17
N SER A 494 -6.89 21.50 9.07
CA SER A 494 -6.09 22.71 8.88
C SER A 494 -4.60 22.41 8.76
N GLU A 495 -4.05 21.48 9.55
CA GLU A 495 -2.68 20.97 9.37
C GLU A 495 -2.48 20.36 7.97
N SER A 496 -3.44 19.57 7.50
CA SER A 496 -3.36 18.88 6.21
C SER A 496 -3.49 19.79 4.99
N GLU A 497 -4.13 20.96 5.12
CA GLU A 497 -4.22 21.97 4.05
C GLU A 497 -2.85 22.59 3.74
N THR A 498 -2.01 22.74 4.76
CA THR A 498 -0.64 23.25 4.59
C THR A 498 0.30 22.19 3.99
N LYS A 499 -0.03 20.91 4.15
CA LYS A 499 0.76 19.79 3.64
C LYS A 499 0.38 19.48 2.21
N LYS A 500 1.25 19.85 1.27
CA LYS A 500 1.16 19.35 -0.11
C LYS A 500 1.74 17.95 -0.22
N THR A 501 1.07 17.06 -0.96
CA THR A 501 1.69 15.81 -1.42
C THR A 501 2.85 16.21 -2.32
N ARG A 502 4.07 16.15 -1.78
CA ARG A 502 5.27 16.63 -2.47
C ARG A 502 5.49 15.85 -3.76
N SER A 503 5.87 16.56 -4.83
CA SER A 503 6.12 15.94 -6.13
C SER A 503 7.36 15.06 -6.10
N LEU A 504 7.55 14.24 -7.15
CA LEU A 504 8.77 13.46 -7.32
C LEU A 504 10.03 14.33 -7.42
N GLU A 505 9.91 15.57 -7.90
CA GLU A 505 11.07 16.47 -8.03
C GLU A 505 11.47 17.13 -6.70
N GLU A 506 10.54 17.24 -5.76
CA GLU A 506 10.72 17.96 -4.49
C GLU A 506 11.36 17.13 -3.37
N LEU A 507 11.29 15.79 -3.46
CA LEU A 507 11.79 14.86 -2.45
C LEU A 507 13.02 14.11 -2.99
N GLN A 508 14.21 14.65 -2.71
CA GLN A 508 15.48 13.99 -3.02
C GLN A 508 16.30 13.75 -1.75
N LEU A 509 16.87 12.55 -1.67
CA LEU A 509 17.85 12.16 -0.68
C LEU A 509 19.23 12.61 -1.16
N ARG A 510 19.94 13.39 -0.34
CA ARG A 510 21.34 13.75 -0.55
C ARG A 510 22.23 12.96 0.41
N VAL A 511 23.40 12.53 -0.05
CA VAL A 511 24.46 12.03 0.81
C VAL A 511 24.97 13.15 1.72
N CYS A 512 25.03 12.91 3.03
CA CYS A 512 25.66 13.81 3.98
C CYS A 512 27.16 13.54 4.01
N GLU A 513 27.95 14.45 3.44
CA GLU A 513 29.42 14.31 3.37
C GLU A 513 30.08 14.30 4.76
N ILE A 514 29.46 14.92 5.77
CA ILE A 514 30.00 15.02 7.14
C ILE A 514 29.72 13.74 7.94
N CYS A 515 28.50 13.22 7.86
CA CYS A 515 28.07 12.07 8.66
C CYS A 515 28.32 10.72 7.96
N THR A 516 28.65 10.73 6.67
CA THR A 516 29.03 9.51 5.94
C THR A 516 30.44 9.10 6.35
N THR A 517 30.53 8.11 7.24
CA THR A 517 31.80 7.54 7.71
C THR A 517 32.34 6.46 6.76
N GLU A 518 31.44 5.74 6.10
CA GLU A 518 31.77 4.71 5.11
C GLU A 518 31.20 5.14 3.75
N VAL A 519 32.07 5.39 2.76
CA VAL A 519 31.67 5.85 1.41
C VAL A 519 30.69 4.87 0.75
N GLN A 520 30.83 3.57 1.05
CA GLN A 520 29.94 2.53 0.55
C GLN A 520 28.57 2.51 1.26
N LYS A 521 28.43 3.10 2.46
CA LYS A 521 27.18 3.15 3.23
C LYS A 521 26.82 4.62 3.53
N PRO A 522 26.49 5.41 2.49
CA PRO A 522 26.24 6.83 2.65
C PRO A 522 25.05 7.09 3.59
N LEU A 523 25.21 8.07 4.49
CA LEU A 523 24.08 8.60 5.24
C LEU A 523 23.27 9.50 4.31
N LEU A 524 22.04 9.11 4.01
CA LEU A 524 21.14 9.88 3.17
C LEU A 524 20.22 10.76 4.01
N ILE A 525 20.15 12.05 3.68
CA ILE A 525 19.29 13.05 4.33
C ILE A 525 18.26 13.55 3.32
N GLU A 526 17.01 13.69 3.76
CA GLU A 526 15.95 14.32 2.97
C GLU A 526 16.22 15.84 2.87
N GLU A 527 16.43 16.33 1.65
CA GLU A 527 16.55 17.76 1.37
C GLU A 527 15.38 18.21 0.50
N LEU A 528 14.73 19.31 0.89
CA LEU A 528 13.69 19.93 0.08
C LEU A 528 14.37 20.79 -0.99
N ARG A 529 14.27 20.37 -2.26
CA ARG A 529 14.62 21.26 -3.37
C ARG A 529 13.56 22.35 -3.47
N THR A 530 13.96 23.61 -3.30
CA THR A 530 13.18 24.73 -3.82
C THR A 530 13.24 24.66 -5.35
N PRO A 531 12.12 24.83 -6.08
CA PRO A 531 12.18 24.90 -7.53
C PRO A 531 13.11 26.04 -7.93
N SER A 532 14.11 25.73 -8.75
CA SER A 532 15.04 26.74 -9.29
C SER A 532 14.22 27.81 -10.01
N PRO A 533 14.42 29.12 -9.75
CA PRO A 533 13.75 30.16 -10.52
C PRO A 533 14.10 29.94 -12.00
N ALA A 534 13.08 29.88 -12.84
CA ALA A 534 13.22 29.65 -14.28
C ALA A 534 14.34 30.53 -14.84
N ALA A 535 15.27 29.91 -15.58
CA ALA A 535 16.38 30.62 -16.20
C ALA A 535 15.84 31.82 -16.99
N PRO A 536 16.40 33.03 -16.82
CA PRO A 536 15.95 34.20 -17.57
C PRO A 536 16.17 33.94 -19.07
N PRO A 537 15.28 34.42 -19.94
CA PRO A 537 15.40 34.19 -21.37
C PRO A 537 16.73 34.75 -21.87
N SER A 538 17.46 33.93 -22.63
CA SER A 538 18.71 34.30 -23.29
C SER A 538 18.49 35.56 -24.15
N PRO A 539 19.40 36.56 -24.09
CA PRO A 539 19.23 37.80 -24.83
C PRO A 539 19.28 37.53 -26.33
N SER A 540 18.24 37.98 -27.03
CA SER A 540 18.12 37.96 -28.48
C SER A 540 19.22 38.80 -29.12
N HIS A 541 19.97 38.19 -30.04
CA HIS A 541 20.88 38.89 -30.93
C HIS A 541 20.12 39.85 -31.87
N SER A 542 20.38 41.14 -31.71
CA SER A 542 20.18 42.21 -32.71
C SER A 542 20.92 43.43 -32.16
N GLY A 543 21.80 44.16 -32.82
CA GLY A 543 22.31 44.23 -34.18
C GLY A 543 23.12 45.53 -34.23
N SER A 544 24.25 45.52 -34.95
CA SER A 544 24.94 46.66 -35.58
C SER A 544 24.86 48.06 -34.93
N VAL A 545 25.99 48.57 -34.42
CA VAL A 545 26.35 50.00 -34.54
C VAL A 545 27.84 50.12 -34.86
N SER A 546 28.11 50.78 -35.99
CA SER A 546 29.42 51.12 -36.57
C SER A 546 30.16 52.21 -35.76
N PRO A 547 31.49 52.37 -35.94
CA PRO A 547 32.29 53.33 -35.17
C PRO A 547 32.38 54.70 -35.85
N SER A 548 32.30 55.78 -35.06
CA SER A 548 32.58 57.19 -35.39
C SER A 548 32.53 57.95 -34.07
N ILE A 549 33.48 58.76 -33.57
CA ILE A 549 34.78 59.30 -33.97
C ILE A 549 35.61 59.37 -32.68
#